data_AF-W9H389-F1
#
_entry.id   AF-W9H389-F1
#
_cell.length_a   1.000
_cell.length_b   1.000
_cell.length_c   1.000
_cell.angle_alpha   90.00
_cell.angle_beta   90.00
_cell.angle_gamma   90.00
#
_symmetry.space_group_name_H-M   'P 1'
#
loop_
_entity.id
_entity.type
_entity.pdbx_description
1 polymer ?
#
loop_
_entity_poly.entity_id
_entity_poly.type
_entity_poly.pdbx_seq_one_letter_code
_entity_poly.pdbx_strand_id
1 'polypeptide(L)'
;MKTRSFRIDKRYYAYLRLVSDIKHALTQALAEEHAERGLTMADMARVLDVDRSHISRKLSGETNMTLETLADLAYALGRPVRVSLPPRDVESRQSGE
;
A
#
# COMPACT_ATOMS: atom_id res chain seq x y z
N MET A 1 2.64 -32.59 -14.60
CA MET A 1 2.27 -31.25 -14.10
C MET A 1 3.12 -30.22 -14.84
N LYS A 2 2.57 -29.45 -15.79
CA LYS A 2 3.37 -28.47 -16.56
C LYS A 2 3.66 -27.27 -15.66
N THR A 3 4.89 -27.17 -15.16
CA THR A 3 5.40 -25.97 -14.49
C THR A 3 5.45 -24.84 -15.53
N ARG A 4 4.36 -24.08 -15.65
CA ARG A 4 4.34 -22.86 -16.44
C ARG A 4 5.34 -21.90 -15.78
N SER A 5 6.49 -21.74 -16.39
CA SER A 5 7.42 -20.65 -16.10
C SER A 5 6.62 -19.35 -16.19
N PHE A 6 6.26 -18.78 -15.03
CA PHE A 6 5.75 -17.43 -14.95
C PHE A 6 6.94 -16.52 -15.31
N ARG A 7 7.03 -16.12 -16.57
CA ARG A 7 7.79 -14.92 -16.94
C ARG A 7 7.04 -13.75 -16.31
N ILE A 8 7.32 -13.48 -15.05
CA ILE A 8 6.73 -12.34 -14.34
C ILE A 8 7.23 -11.08 -15.05
N ASP A 9 6.30 -10.32 -15.63
CA ASP A 9 6.57 -9.09 -16.36
C ASP A 9 7.22 -8.06 -15.40
N LYS A 10 8.23 -7.32 -15.88
CA LYS A 10 8.82 -6.17 -15.14
C LYS A 10 7.75 -5.18 -14.68
N ARG A 11 6.68 -5.01 -15.47
CA ARG A 11 5.50 -4.20 -15.12
C ARG A 11 4.80 -4.75 -13.88
N TYR A 12 4.65 -6.06 -13.78
CA TYR A 12 4.03 -6.70 -12.62
C TYR A 12 4.90 -6.57 -11.36
N TYR A 13 6.22 -6.67 -11.47
CA TYR A 13 7.12 -6.40 -10.34
C TYR A 13 7.03 -4.95 -9.85
N ALA A 14 6.97 -3.97 -10.75
CA ALA A 14 6.77 -2.57 -10.38
C ALA A 14 5.44 -2.38 -9.63
N TYR A 15 4.37 -3.03 -10.10
CA TYR A 15 3.08 -3.06 -9.42
C TYR A 15 3.17 -3.69 -8.01
N LEU A 16 3.76 -4.89 -7.89
CA LEU A 16 3.91 -5.56 -6.59
C LEU A 16 4.72 -4.73 -5.59
N ARG A 17 5.78 -4.08 -6.06
CA ARG A 17 6.60 -3.19 -5.23
C ARG A 17 5.78 -2.02 -4.71
N LEU A 18 5.04 -1.32 -5.58
CA LEU A 18 4.16 -0.23 -5.18
C LEU A 18 3.14 -0.68 -4.12
N VAL A 19 2.49 -1.83 -4.31
CA VAL A 19 1.52 -2.36 -3.35
C VAL A 19 2.19 -2.67 -2.01
N SER A 20 3.38 -3.27 -2.03
CA SER A 20 4.14 -3.59 -0.82
C SER A 20 4.51 -2.32 -0.04
N ASP A 21 5.02 -1.30 -0.75
CA ASP A 21 5.42 -0.04 -0.16
C ASP A 21 4.22 0.69 0.48
N ILE A 22 3.08 0.71 -0.20
CA ILE A 22 1.82 1.28 0.32
C ILE A 22 1.35 0.52 1.57
N LYS A 23 1.33 -0.82 1.53
CA LYS A 23 0.91 -1.64 2.68
C LYS A 23 1.80 -1.42 3.89
N HIS A 24 3.11 -1.32 3.68
CA HIS A 24 4.05 -1.04 4.73
C HIS A 24 3.80 0.34 5.35
N ALA A 25 3.66 1.38 4.53
CA ALA A 25 3.38 2.74 5.00
C ALA A 25 2.08 2.83 5.81
N LEU A 26 1.00 2.18 5.35
CA LEU A 26 -0.27 2.12 6.09
C LEU A 26 -0.14 1.40 7.43
N THR A 27 0.60 0.28 7.46
CA THR A 27 0.80 -0.50 8.69
C THR A 27 1.61 0.29 9.72
N GLN A 28 2.67 0.99 9.28
CA GLN A 28 3.46 1.86 10.15
C GLN A 28 2.61 3.01 10.69
N ALA A 29 1.87 3.71 9.82
CA ALA A 29 0.99 4.79 10.24
C ALA A 29 -0.06 4.33 11.26
N LEU A 30 -0.67 3.16 11.05
CA LEU A 30 -1.61 2.59 12.02
C LEU A 30 -0.95 2.27 13.35
N ALA A 31 0.26 1.70 13.34
CA ALA A 31 0.99 1.39 14.57
C ALA A 31 1.34 2.65 15.36
N GLU A 32 1.77 3.71 14.67
CA GLU A 32 2.04 5.03 15.26
C GLU A 32 0.77 5.64 15.85
N GLU A 33 -0.33 5.71 15.11
CA GLU A 33 -1.60 6.27 15.62
C GLU A 33 -2.20 5.43 16.75
N HIS A 34 -2.01 4.11 16.72
CA HIS A 34 -2.40 3.24 17.82
C HIS A 34 -1.60 3.54 19.08
N ALA A 35 -0.28 3.73 18.96
CA ALA A 35 0.58 4.08 20.08
C ALA A 35 0.30 5.48 20.65
N GLU A 36 0.00 6.46 19.79
CA GLU A 36 -0.22 7.85 20.19
C GLU A 36 -1.60 8.12 20.78
N ARG A 37 -2.66 7.58 20.16
CA ARG A 37 -4.06 7.89 20.52
C ARG A 37 -4.97 6.68 20.69
N GLY A 38 -4.43 5.47 20.66
CA GLY A 38 -5.20 4.24 20.80
C GLY A 38 -6.10 3.91 19.60
N LEU A 39 -5.87 4.55 18.45
CA LEU A 39 -6.69 4.34 17.24
C LEU A 39 -6.65 2.85 16.84
N THR A 40 -7.81 2.26 16.60
CA THR A 40 -7.91 0.88 16.11
C THR A 40 -8.51 0.81 14.71
N MET A 41 -8.36 -0.36 14.07
CA MET A 41 -9.07 -0.69 12.83
C MET A 41 -10.59 -0.52 12.94
N ALA A 42 -11.16 -0.77 14.12
CA ALA A 42 -12.59 -0.60 14.36
C ALA A 42 -12.98 0.88 14.39
N ASP A 43 -12.09 1.75 14.88
CA ASP A 43 -12.33 3.20 14.90
C ASP A 43 -12.23 3.79 13.51
N MET A 44 -11.26 3.36 12.70
CA MET A 44 -11.20 3.74 11.28
C MET A 44 -12.47 3.33 10.52
N ALA A 45 -13.03 2.16 10.83
CA ALA A 45 -14.30 1.72 10.24
C ALA A 45 -15.49 2.62 10.61
N ARG A 46 -15.52 3.10 11.86
CA ARG A 46 -16.54 4.06 12.30
C ARG A 46 -16.37 5.42 11.61
N VAL A 47 -15.12 5.91 11.49
CA VAL A 47 -14.83 7.19 10.83
C VAL A 47 -15.25 7.18 9.36
N LEU A 48 -15.06 6.05 8.68
CA LEU A 48 -15.39 5.90 7.28
C LEU A 48 -16.88 5.62 7.02
N ASP A 49 -17.69 5.42 8.06
CA ASP A 49 -19.11 5.03 7.96
C ASP A 49 -19.35 3.85 7.00
N VAL A 50 -18.40 2.90 6.97
CA VAL A 50 -18.48 1.70 6.13
C VAL A 50 -18.54 0.46 7.00
N ASP A 51 -19.27 -0.54 6.52
CA ASP A 51 -19.38 -1.82 7.22
C ASP A 51 -17.98 -2.44 7.42
N ARG A 52 -17.73 -3.03 8.59
CA ARG A 52 -16.45 -3.66 8.95
C ARG A 52 -16.04 -4.74 7.94
N SER A 53 -17.01 -5.41 7.31
CA SER A 53 -16.79 -6.38 6.24
C SER A 53 -16.24 -5.74 4.95
N HIS A 54 -16.57 -4.47 4.69
CA HIS A 54 -16.10 -3.69 3.55
C HIS A 54 -14.62 -3.31 3.69
N ILE A 55 -14.21 -2.89 4.89
CA ILE A 55 -12.80 -2.59 5.21
C ILE A 55 -11.95 -3.86 5.28
N SER A 56 -12.46 -4.91 5.94
CA SER A 56 -11.75 -6.19 6.02
C SER A 56 -11.48 -6.76 4.62
N ARG A 57 -12.45 -6.68 3.69
CA ARG A 57 -12.27 -7.12 2.29
C ARG A 57 -11.30 -6.24 1.50
N LYS A 58 -11.31 -4.92 1.74
CA LYS A 58 -10.35 -3.97 1.17
C LYS A 58 -8.90 -4.21 1.68
N LEU A 59 -8.75 -4.76 2.88
CA LEU A 59 -7.45 -4.99 3.53
C LEU A 59 -6.92 -6.44 3.44
N SER A 60 -7.81 -7.44 3.40
CA SER A 60 -7.46 -8.87 3.44
C SER A 60 -6.78 -9.37 2.17
N GLY A 61 -6.73 -8.56 1.10
CA GLY A 61 -5.78 -8.77 0.02
C GLY A 61 -6.16 -9.82 -1.03
N GLU A 62 -7.44 -10.19 -1.14
CA GLU A 62 -7.91 -10.97 -2.30
C GLU A 62 -8.17 -10.09 -3.54
N THR A 63 -8.10 -8.77 -3.40
CA THR A 63 -8.27 -7.82 -4.51
C THR A 63 -7.19 -6.75 -4.45
N ASN A 64 -6.69 -6.32 -5.61
CA ASN A 64 -5.81 -5.17 -5.73
C ASN A 64 -6.42 -3.98 -4.96
N MET A 65 -5.69 -3.42 -4.00
CA MET A 65 -6.11 -2.22 -3.27
C MET A 65 -6.32 -1.07 -4.27
N THR A 66 -7.50 -0.46 -4.26
CA THR A 66 -7.80 0.71 -5.09
C THR A 66 -7.17 1.97 -4.48
N LEU A 67 -6.89 2.98 -5.30
CA LEU A 67 -6.46 4.28 -4.80
C LEU A 67 -7.51 4.94 -3.90
N GLU A 68 -8.80 4.68 -4.15
CA GLU A 68 -9.90 5.08 -3.28
C GLU A 68 -9.76 4.46 -1.88
N THR A 69 -9.48 3.16 -1.78
CA THR A 69 -9.22 2.49 -0.50
C THR A 69 -8.04 3.11 0.24
N LEU A 70 -6.95 3.43 -0.47
CA LEU A 70 -5.81 4.10 0.14
C LEU A 70 -6.20 5.50 0.68
N ALA A 71 -6.98 6.26 -0.10
CA ALA A 71 -7.45 7.58 0.30
C ALA A 71 -8.37 7.53 1.53
N ASP A 72 -9.31 6.58 1.56
CA ASP A 72 -10.18 6.32 2.72
C ASP A 72 -9.35 6.06 3.98
N LEU A 73 -8.38 5.14 3.90
CA LEU A 73 -7.55 4.78 5.06
C LEU A 73 -6.70 5.96 5.54
N ALA A 74 -6.10 6.71 4.61
CA ALA A 74 -5.32 7.88 4.97
C ALA A 74 -6.17 8.98 5.62
N TYR A 75 -7.39 9.20 5.10
CA TYR A 75 -8.38 10.09 5.70
C TYR A 75 -8.75 9.65 7.12
N ALA A 76 -9.03 8.36 7.31
CA ALA A 76 -9.37 7.80 8.64
C ALA A 76 -8.23 7.91 9.65
N LEU A 77 -6.98 7.84 9.17
CA LEU A 77 -5.77 8.08 9.97
C LEU A 77 -5.53 9.57 10.25
N GLY A 78 -6.26 10.48 9.59
CA GLY A 78 -6.00 11.92 9.64
C GLY A 78 -4.65 12.32 9.03
N ARG A 79 -4.14 11.53 8.08
CA ARG A 79 -2.81 11.72 7.49
C ARG A 79 -2.89 12.06 5.99
N PRO A 80 -2.09 13.01 5.51
CA PRO A 80 -2.03 13.32 4.08
C PRO A 80 -1.24 12.25 3.30
N VAL A 81 -1.69 11.91 2.10
CA VAL A 81 -0.94 11.05 1.16
C VAL A 81 0.00 11.90 0.30
N ARG A 82 1.27 11.50 0.17
CA ARG A 82 2.23 12.11 -0.76
C ARG A 82 2.76 11.05 -1.73
N VAL A 83 2.75 11.35 -3.02
CA VAL A 83 3.27 10.48 -4.09
C VAL A 83 4.42 11.19 -4.79
N SER A 84 5.53 10.49 -5.02
CA SER A 84 6.66 11.00 -5.79
C SER A 84 7.13 9.96 -6.81
N LEU A 85 7.57 10.42 -7.98
CA LEU A 85 8.17 9.60 -9.02
C LEU A 85 9.58 10.14 -9.27
N PRO A 86 10.59 9.70 -8.49
CA PRO A 86 11.94 10.19 -8.63
C PRO A 86 12.50 9.88 -10.02
N PRO A 87 13.47 10.68 -10.51
CA PRO A 87 14.17 10.37 -11.75
C PRO A 87 14.80 8.97 -11.67
N ARG A 88 14.94 8.30 -12.82
CA ARG A 88 15.64 7.01 -12.87
C ARG A 88 17.09 7.26 -12.44
N ASP A 89 17.58 6.52 -11.44
CA ASP A 89 19.01 6.51 -11.13
C ASP A 89 19.77 6.07 -12.39
N VAL A 90 20.53 7.00 -12.97
CA VAL A 90 21.31 6.77 -14.20
C VAL A 90 22.75 6.30 -13.88
N GLU A 91 23.11 6.17 -12.60
CA GLU A 91 24.49 5.96 -12.12
C GLU A 91 25.01 4.51 -12.21
N SER A 92 24.82 3.82 -13.32
CA SER A 92 25.50 2.52 -13.54
C SER A 92 26.02 2.32 -14.96
N ARG A 93 26.31 3.40 -15.69
CA ARG A 93 26.87 3.33 -17.05
C ARG A 93 28.24 3.98 -17.22
N GLN A 94 28.91 4.37 -16.14
CA GLN A 94 30.28 4.90 -16.21
C GLN A 94 31.16 4.20 -15.17
N SER A 95 31.62 3.00 -15.51
CA SER A 95 32.78 2.33 -14.93
C SER A 95 33.08 1.13 -15.81
N GLY A 96 34.02 1.30 -16.72
CA GLY A 96 34.46 0.28 -17.67
C GLY A 96 34.97 0.89 -18.97
N GLU A 97 35.88 1.86 -18.86
CA GLU A 97 36.94 2.04 -19.87
C GLU A 97 37.95 0.90 -19.73
#